data_AF-A0A212DFP2-F1
#
_entry.id   AF-A0A212DFP2-F1
#
_cell.length_a   1.000
_cell.length_b   1.000
_cell.length_c   1.000
_cell.angle_alpha   90.00
_cell.angle_beta   90.00
_cell.angle_gamma   90.00
#
_symmetry.space_group_name_H-M   'P 1'
#
loop_
_entity.id
_entity.type
_entity.pdbx_description
1 polymer ?
#
loop_
_entity_poly.entity_id
_entity_poly.type
_entity_poly.pdbx_seq_one_letter_code
_entity_poly.pdbx_strand_id
1 'polypeptide(L)' 'MSSLGNVEPFVAIPTPREKVAMEYLQSASRILTRSQLRDVVASSHLLQSEFMEIPMNFVDPKEIDIPRHGTKNRYKTIL' A
#
# COMPACT_ATOMS: atom_id res chain seq x y z
N MET A 1 36.30 3.66 23.47
CA MET A 1 34.87 3.46 23.13
C MET A 1 34.78 3.40 21.62
N SER A 2 34.60 2.20 21.06
CA SER A 2 34.66 1.96 19.61
C SER A 2 33.31 2.28 18.95
N SER A 3 33.30 3.25 18.03
CA SER A 3 32.11 3.73 17.31
C SER A 3 31.79 2.95 16.02
N LEU A 4 32.21 1.68 15.92
CA LEU A 4 32.14 0.89 14.68
C LEU A 4 30.80 0.13 14.48
N GLY A 5 29.71 0.60 15.10
CA GLY A 5 28.43 -0.14 15.11
C GLY A 5 27.21 0.59 14.61
N ASN A 6 27.29 1.87 14.23
CA ASN A 6 26.12 2.60 13.71
C ASN A 6 25.99 2.40 12.20
N VAL A 7 25.61 1.19 11.79
CA VAL A 7 25.16 0.95 10.42
C VAL A 7 23.77 1.56 10.32
N GLU A 8 23.66 2.69 9.61
CA GLU A 8 22.35 3.24 9.24
C GLU A 8 21.50 2.11 8.65
N PRO A 9 20.26 1.91 9.12
CA PRO A 9 19.41 0.88 8.56
C PRO A 9 19.29 1.11 7.05
N PHE A 10 19.40 0.03 6.27
CA PHE A 10 19.25 0.11 4.83
C PHE A 10 17.81 0.54 4.52
N VAL A 11 17.61 1.84 4.31
CA VAL A 11 16.33 2.38 3.85
C VAL A 11 16.25 2.05 2.37
N ALA A 12 15.45 1.04 2.03
CA ALA A 12 15.15 0.72 0.65
C ALA A 12 14.58 1.97 -0.03
N ILE A 13 15.26 2.44 -1.09
CA ILE A 13 14.78 3.59 -1.84
C ILE A 13 13.56 3.13 -2.63
N PRO A 14 12.38 3.75 -2.43
CA PRO A 14 11.18 3.30 -3.11
C PRO A 14 11.32 3.44 -4.62
N THR A 15 10.89 2.41 -5.34
CA THR A 15 10.88 2.40 -6.79
C THR A 15 10.01 3.53 -7.33
N PRO A 16 10.21 4.01 -8.57
CA PRO A 16 9.32 5.02 -9.16
C PRO A 16 7.84 4.61 -9.11
N ARG A 17 7.54 3.31 -9.25
CA ARG A 17 6.18 2.78 -9.14
C ARG A 17 5.64 2.86 -7.71
N GLU A 18 6.44 2.53 -6.71
CA GLU A 18 6.07 2.67 -5.30
C GLU A 18 5.83 4.14 -4.94
N LYS A 19 6.66 5.07 -5.43
CA LYS A 19 6.45 6.50 -5.20
C LYS A 19 5.11 6.97 -5.76
N VAL A 20 4.77 6.60 -6.99
CA VAL A 20 3.47 6.93 -7.60
C VAL A 20 2.32 6.29 -6.84
N ALA A 21 2.46 5.03 -6.42
CA ALA A 21 1.44 4.37 -5.62
C ALA A 21 1.22 5.08 -4.27
N MET A 22 2.29 5.48 -3.60
CA MET A 22 2.21 6.22 -2.34
C MET A 22 1.61 7.61 -2.53
N GLU A 23 1.99 8.32 -3.59
CA GLU A 23 1.41 9.62 -3.92
C GLU A 23 -0.10 9.50 -4.19
N TYR A 24 -0.54 8.48 -4.93
CA TYR A 24 -1.96 8.19 -5.12
C TYR A 24 -2.65 7.96 -3.78
N LEU A 25 -2.13 7.08 -2.93
CA LEU A 25 -2.75 6.77 -1.64
C LEU A 25 -2.83 7.97 -0.69
N GLN A 26 -1.90 8.93 -0.81
CA GLN A 26 -1.87 10.14 0.00
C GLN A 26 -2.77 11.26 -0.52
N SER A 27 -3.08 11.28 -1.83
CA SER A 27 -3.74 12.41 -2.48
C SER A 27 -5.11 12.09 -3.09
N ALA A 28 -5.35 10.84 -3.49
CA ALA A 28 -6.60 10.44 -4.14
C ALA A 28 -7.79 10.62 -3.18
N SER A 29 -8.83 11.27 -3.68
CA SER A 29 -10.05 11.52 -2.92
C SER A 29 -11.23 11.73 -3.87
N ARG A 30 -12.40 11.24 -3.47
CA ARG A 30 -13.66 11.45 -4.19
C ARG A 30 -14.78 11.74 -3.18
N ILE A 31 -14.99 13.03 -2.91
CA ILE A 31 -16.06 13.47 -2.00
C ILE A 31 -17.38 13.42 -2.77
N LEU A 32 -18.37 12.70 -2.21
CA LEU A 32 -19.70 12.56 -2.81
C LEU A 32 -20.75 13.22 -1.93
N THR A 33 -21.59 14.04 -2.56
CA THR A 33 -22.86 14.46 -1.96
C THR A 33 -23.86 13.29 -1.93
N ARG A 34 -24.94 13.42 -1.17
CA ARG A 34 -25.95 12.36 -1.03
C ARG A 34 -26.60 11.95 -2.37
N SER A 35 -26.80 12.87 -3.30
CA SER A 35 -27.32 12.55 -4.64
C SER A 35 -26.29 11.78 -5.45
N GLN A 36 -25.06 12.29 -5.52
CA GLN A 36 -23.96 11.64 -6.25
C GLN A 36 -23.69 10.22 -5.75
N LEU A 37 -23.77 9.99 -4.43
CA LEU A 37 -23.63 8.64 -3.86
C LEU A 37 -24.68 7.68 -4.42
N ARG A 38 -25.94 8.10 -4.54
CA ARG A 38 -27.02 7.26 -5.09
C ARG A 38 -26.76 6.95 -6.56
N ASP A 39 -26.32 7.94 -7.32
CA ASP A 39 -26.04 7.79 -8.75
C ASP A 39 -24.86 6.85 -9.01
N VAL A 40 -23.80 6.97 -8.20
CA VAL A 40 -22.60 6.12 -8.28
C VAL A 40 -22.91 4.68 -7.92
N VAL A 41 -23.69 4.44 -6.86
CA VAL A 41 -24.10 3.07 -6.48
C VAL A 41 -24.97 2.42 -7.55
N ALA A 42 -25.77 3.20 -8.28
CA ALA A 42 -26.52 2.69 -9.42
C ALA A 42 -25.61 2.32 -10.63
N SER A 43 -24.35 2.77 -10.63
CA SER A 43 -23.39 2.62 -11.74
C SER A 43 -22.17 1.80 -11.32
N SER A 44 -22.36 0.50 -11.05
CA SER A 44 -21.32 -0.39 -10.51
C SER A 44 -20.03 -0.50 -11.34
N HIS A 45 -20.10 -0.30 -12.66
CA HIS A 45 -18.92 -0.33 -13.53
C HIS A 45 -17.93 0.82 -13.23
N LEU A 46 -18.43 2.00 -12.84
CA LEU A 46 -17.59 3.14 -12.45
C LEU A 46 -16.88 2.87 -11.12
N LEU A 47 -17.56 2.20 -10.18
CA LEU A 47 -16.96 1.77 -8.93
C LEU A 47 -15.86 0.73 -9.18
N GLN A 48 -16.08 -0.22 -10.11
CA GLN A 48 -15.07 -1.21 -10.44
C GLN A 48 -13.82 -0.57 -11.07
N SER A 49 -13.98 0.38 -12.00
CA SER A 49 -12.82 1.05 -12.58
C SER A 49 -12.04 1.83 -11.54
N GLU A 50 -12.71 2.60 -10.68
CA GLU A 50 -12.06 3.36 -9.61
C GLU A 50 -11.35 2.45 -8.60
N PHE A 51 -11.98 1.34 -8.21
CA PHE A 51 -11.38 0.37 -7.30
C PHE A 51 -10.06 -0.21 -7.84
N MET A 52 -9.98 -0.45 -9.15
CA MET A 52 -8.79 -1.03 -9.78
C MET A 52 -7.63 -0.03 -9.90
N GLU A 53 -7.88 1.26 -9.72
CA GLU A 53 -6.83 2.29 -9.67
C GLU A 53 -6.13 2.34 -8.31
N ILE A 54 -6.81 1.92 -7.23
CA ILE A 54 -6.29 1.98 -5.87
C ILE A 54 -5.14 0.96 -5.70
N PRO A 55 -3.91 1.41 -5.38
CA PRO A 55 -2.81 0.49 -5.13
C PRO A 55 -3.07 -0.40 -3.90
N MET A 56 -2.80 -1.70 -4.03
CA MET A 56 -3.02 -2.68 -2.93
C MET A 56 -2.09 -2.46 -1.72
N ASN A 57 -0.96 -1.78 -1.92
CA ASN A 57 0.05 -1.51 -0.89
C ASN A 57 0.48 -2.73 -0.06
N PHE A 58 0.58 -3.91 -0.69
CA PHE A 58 1.10 -5.10 -0.04
C PHE A 58 2.60 -4.96 0.21
N VAL A 59 3.05 -5.46 1.36
CA VAL A 59 4.45 -5.46 1.78
C VAL A 59 5.24 -6.49 0.96
N ASP A 60 6.39 -6.10 0.40
CA ASP A 60 7.33 -7.07 -0.16
C ASP A 60 7.92 -7.88 1.00
N PRO A 61 7.85 -9.23 1.00
CA PRO A 61 8.46 -10.04 2.04
C PRO A 61 9.95 -9.74 2.31
N LYS A 62 10.68 -9.19 1.34
CA LYS A 62 12.09 -8.77 1.51
C LYS A 62 12.26 -7.58 2.45
N GLU A 63 11.23 -6.78 2.66
CA GLU A 63 11.24 -5.64 3.58
C GLU A 63 11.03 -6.08 5.03
N ILE A 64 10.60 -7.33 5.27
CA ILE A 64 10.38 -7.87 6.62
C ILE A 64 11.60 -8.66 7.09
N ASP A 65 12.34 -8.09 8.05
CA ASP A 65 13.44 -8.77 8.74
C ASP A 65 12.97 -9.37 10.08
N ILE A 66 12.03 -10.32 10.02
CA ILE A 66 11.54 -11.06 11.18
C ILE A 66 11.69 -12.56 10.95
N PRO A 67 12.63 -13.23 11.62
CA PRO A 67 12.86 -14.67 11.42
C PRO A 67 11.59 -15.50 11.62
N ARG A 68 11.29 -16.37 10.63
CA ARG A 68 10.15 -17.32 10.65
C ARG A 68 8.77 -16.67 10.80
N HIS A 69 8.60 -15.38 10.48
CA HIS A 69 7.31 -14.68 10.57
C HIS A 69 6.20 -15.41 9.79
N GLY A 70 6.52 -16.00 8.63
CA GLY A 70 5.58 -16.77 7.81
C GLY A 70 4.91 -17.96 8.52
N THR A 71 5.47 -18.47 9.62
CA THR A 71 4.84 -19.56 10.40
C THR A 71 3.63 -19.10 11.20
N LYS A 72 3.52 -17.79 11.46
CA LYS A 72 2.38 -17.17 12.16
C LYS A 72 1.39 -16.52 11.18
N ASN A 73 1.70 -16.48 9.89
CA ASN A 73 0.89 -15.84 8.88
C ASN A 73 0.02 -16.89 8.18
N ARG A 74 -1.31 -16.70 8.21
CA ARG A 74 -2.25 -17.60 7.53
C ARG A 74 -2.08 -17.55 6.00
N TYR A 75 -1.81 -16.37 5.46
CA TYR A 75 -1.57 -16.14 4.04
C TYR A 75 -0.17 -15.55 3.84
N LYS A 76 0.59 -16.10 2.90
CA LYS A 76 2.01 -15.72 2.70
C LYS A 76 2.19 -14.30 2.17
N THR A 77 1.21 -13.77 1.44
CA THR A 77 1.28 -12.49 0.73
C THR A 77 0.50 -11.37 1.42
N ILE A 78 -0.14 -11.66 2.55
CA ILE A 78 -0.87 -10.68 3.36
C ILE A 78 -0.11 -10.56 4.67
N LEU A 79 0.63 -9.46 4.80
CA LEU A 79 1.60 -9.20 5.85
C LEU A 79 1.26 -7.88 6.54
#